data_AF-A0A3M4VFM3-F1
#
_entry.id   AF-A0A3M4VFM3-F1
#
_cell.length_a   1.000
_cell.length_b   1.000
_cell.length_c   1.000
_cell.angle_alpha   90.00
_cell.angle_beta   90.00
_cell.angle_gamma   90.00
#
_symmetry.space_group_name_H-M   'P 1'
#
loop_
_entity.id
_entity.type
_entity.pdbx_description
1 polymer ?
#
loop_
_entity_poly.entity_id
_entity_poly.type
_entity_poly.pdbx_seq_one_letter_code
_entity_poly.pdbx_strand_id
1 'polypeptide(L)'
;MVIRYQGGTMSVNALDLMRPNELCYISTIIKAAAATRDWNAALGTRTAGKVQEVQCMRIKDKLFIAGNFDRIDEGELIKSYLASFGVSSRTEFELCMRYSHELLSMDSTRWIAVDKSKETNDAGYPSRKVAVDSHRMPKYSPQDNSVIQGFAEVKPIYLGNTPTHDQIDAILDLIAKPKSTDLTRDKKLSWFLRHFLGVSEATGATKASGQPSGFVKSYADSGEVNIVKSIKDVHAELVLLSFLTKEVLANPVKFNGHTVYLGGSKNACLWCKAWIDNYRKWIKEWFNIKILLPSEYTSGIEAFKRPNGSGAGKRPILEGMPYSGEFAKALFNGAGGGHCADLTALGDTPNNLLAWEE
;
A
#
# COMPACT_ATOMS: atom_id res chain seq x y z
N MET A 1 -31.92 -6.97 25.75
CA MET A 1 -31.93 -5.49 25.65
C MET A 1 -32.07 -5.12 24.19
N VAL A 2 -33.28 -4.72 23.79
CA VAL A 2 -33.62 -4.37 22.41
C VAL A 2 -33.38 -2.88 22.24
N ILE A 3 -32.41 -2.50 21.41
CA ILE A 3 -32.27 -1.12 20.95
C ILE A 3 -32.81 -1.08 19.52
N ARG A 4 -33.96 -0.42 19.34
CA ARG A 4 -34.47 -0.03 18.03
C ARG A 4 -33.70 1.21 17.58
N TYR A 5 -33.04 1.15 16.44
CA TYR A 5 -32.51 2.34 15.74
C TYR A 5 -33.43 2.66 14.55
N GLN A 6 -34.21 3.72 14.69
CA GLN A 6 -34.77 4.49 13.58
C GLN A 6 -33.78 5.61 13.25
N GLY A 7 -33.50 5.81 11.96
CA GLY A 7 -32.81 7.00 11.47
C GLY A 7 -31.51 6.70 10.73
N GLY A 8 -31.61 6.69 9.41
CA GLY A 8 -30.53 6.94 8.44
C GLY A 8 -29.14 6.41 8.77
N THR A 9 -28.80 5.23 8.26
CA THR A 9 -27.41 4.85 8.06
C THR A 9 -26.75 5.79 7.04
N MET A 10 -26.07 6.83 7.53
CA MET A 10 -24.88 7.28 6.84
C MET A 10 -23.87 6.15 6.93
N SER A 11 -23.72 5.40 5.84
CA SER A 11 -22.57 4.53 5.61
C SER A 11 -21.33 5.42 5.65
N VAL A 12 -20.66 5.49 6.81
CA VAL A 12 -19.36 6.15 6.90
C VAL A 12 -18.37 5.26 6.16
N ASN A 13 -17.90 5.68 4.98
CA ASN A 13 -16.99 4.85 4.20
C ASN A 13 -15.71 4.64 5.00
N ALA A 14 -15.27 3.40 5.18
CA ALA A 14 -14.02 3.14 5.91
C ALA A 14 -12.76 3.74 5.25
N LEU A 15 -12.81 4.15 3.96
CA LEU A 15 -11.77 4.98 3.32
C LEU A 15 -11.91 6.47 3.64
N ASP A 16 -13.12 6.98 3.89
CA ASP A 16 -13.34 8.40 4.24
C ASP A 16 -12.67 8.76 5.56
N LEU A 17 -12.55 7.79 6.48
CA LEU A 17 -11.91 7.94 7.78
C LEU A 17 -10.44 7.50 7.84
N MET A 18 -9.86 7.02 6.73
CA MET A 18 -8.53 6.42 6.78
C MET A 18 -7.46 7.48 7.14
N ARG A 19 -6.81 7.25 8.28
CA ARG A 19 -5.75 8.09 8.87
C ARG A 19 -4.39 7.75 8.27
N PRO A 20 -3.39 8.66 8.34
CA PRO A 20 -2.03 8.37 7.87
C PRO A 20 -1.42 7.10 8.46
N ASN A 21 -1.75 6.77 9.70
CA ASN A 21 -1.23 5.59 10.38
C ASN A 21 -1.79 4.28 9.79
N GLU A 22 -3.04 4.30 9.31
CA GLU A 22 -3.63 3.17 8.57
C GLU A 22 -2.90 2.96 7.25
N LEU A 23 -2.40 4.03 6.60
CA LEU A 23 -1.55 3.93 5.42
C LEU A 23 -0.20 3.26 5.72
N CYS A 24 0.39 3.50 6.89
CA CYS A 24 1.59 2.76 7.36
C CYS A 24 1.31 1.26 7.50
N TYR A 25 0.13 0.91 8.01
CA TYR A 25 -0.28 -0.49 8.17
C TYR A 25 -0.44 -1.17 6.81
N ILE A 26 -1.17 -0.53 5.90
CA ILE A 26 -1.42 -1.01 4.53
C ILE A 26 -0.12 -1.20 3.76
N SER A 27 0.73 -0.17 3.73
CA SER A 27 2.02 -0.24 3.04
C SER A 27 2.93 -1.34 3.59
N THR A 28 2.89 -1.61 4.90
CA THR A 28 3.66 -2.69 5.51
C THR A 28 3.15 -4.07 5.10
N ILE A 29 1.83 -4.27 5.04
CA ILE A 29 1.23 -5.50 4.52
C ILE A 29 1.66 -5.71 3.07
N ILE A 30 1.48 -4.70 2.20
CA ILE A 30 1.84 -4.79 0.78
C ILE A 30 3.32 -5.11 0.61
N LYS A 31 4.20 -4.38 1.31
CA LYS A 31 5.66 -4.59 1.26
C LYS A 31 6.02 -6.04 1.60
N ALA A 32 5.53 -6.54 2.72
CA ALA A 32 5.84 -7.88 3.19
C ALA A 32 5.25 -8.95 2.26
N ALA A 33 3.97 -8.81 1.90
CA ALA A 33 3.23 -9.74 1.05
C ALA A 33 3.82 -9.83 -0.37
N ALA A 34 4.10 -8.69 -1.00
CA ALA A 34 4.69 -8.63 -2.34
C ALA A 34 6.13 -9.19 -2.36
N ALA A 35 6.84 -9.22 -1.23
CA ALA A 35 8.17 -9.79 -1.11
C ALA A 35 8.21 -11.30 -0.79
N THR A 36 7.07 -11.94 -0.47
CA THR A 36 7.03 -13.36 -0.08
C THR A 36 7.37 -14.32 -1.22
N ARG A 37 6.98 -13.95 -2.45
CA ARG A 37 7.04 -14.78 -3.64
C ARG A 37 7.35 -13.94 -4.87
N ASP A 38 7.83 -14.60 -5.90
CA ASP A 38 7.98 -13.98 -7.21
C ASP A 38 6.64 -13.98 -7.96
N TRP A 39 5.79 -13.02 -7.62
CA TRP A 39 4.48 -12.82 -8.25
C TRP A 39 4.60 -12.56 -9.75
N ASN A 40 5.71 -11.97 -10.18
CA ASN A 40 6.01 -11.74 -11.59
C ASN A 40 6.21 -13.06 -12.33
N ALA A 41 7.08 -13.94 -11.82
CA ALA A 41 7.26 -15.27 -12.37
C ALA A 41 5.94 -16.07 -12.37
N ALA A 42 5.15 -15.95 -11.31
CA ALA A 42 3.81 -16.54 -11.23
C ALA A 42 2.89 -16.03 -12.34
N LEU A 43 2.98 -14.73 -12.68
CA LEU A 43 2.25 -14.10 -13.77
C LEU A 43 2.84 -14.38 -15.16
N GLY A 44 4.04 -14.94 -15.27
CA GLY A 44 4.75 -15.21 -16.52
C GLY A 44 5.64 -14.05 -16.98
N THR A 45 5.92 -13.08 -16.11
CA THR A 45 6.85 -11.97 -16.37
C THR A 45 8.25 -12.30 -15.82
N ARG A 46 9.30 -11.77 -16.44
CA ARG A 46 10.70 -12.14 -16.16
C ARG A 46 11.43 -11.19 -15.19
N THR A 47 10.71 -10.31 -14.51
CA THR A 47 11.31 -9.31 -13.63
C THR A 47 11.39 -9.85 -12.20
N ALA A 48 12.55 -10.40 -11.84
CA ALA A 48 12.82 -10.87 -10.48
C ALA A 48 13.21 -9.70 -9.56
N GLY A 49 12.71 -9.70 -8.33
CA GLY A 49 13.02 -8.67 -7.35
C GLY A 49 12.29 -8.82 -6.04
N LYS A 50 12.54 -7.89 -5.12
CA LYS A 50 11.84 -7.80 -3.84
C LYS A 50 11.45 -6.38 -3.55
N VAL A 51 10.19 -6.18 -3.18
CA VAL A 51 9.69 -4.90 -2.70
C VAL A 51 10.38 -4.58 -1.37
N GLN A 52 11.04 -3.42 -1.29
CA GLN A 52 11.69 -2.92 -0.08
C GLN A 52 10.92 -1.75 0.53
N GLU A 53 10.12 -1.06 -0.28
CA GLU A 53 9.43 0.15 0.11
C GLU A 53 8.09 0.29 -0.61
N VAL A 54 7.08 0.59 0.19
CA VAL A 54 5.74 0.95 -0.29
C VAL A 54 5.35 2.22 0.43
N GLN A 55 4.91 3.20 -0.35
CA GLN A 55 4.30 4.43 0.13
C GLN A 55 2.87 4.49 -0.39
N CYS A 56 1.99 5.04 0.43
CA CYS A 56 0.57 5.17 0.14
C CYS A 56 0.15 6.63 0.34
N MET A 57 -0.73 7.11 -0.53
CA MET A 57 -1.34 8.42 -0.45
C MET A 57 -2.86 8.30 -0.60
N ARG A 58 -3.61 8.94 0.29
CA ARG A 58 -5.06 9.08 0.15
C ARG A 58 -5.38 10.49 -0.32
N ILE A 59 -6.08 10.58 -1.45
CA ILE A 59 -6.69 11.81 -1.93
C ILE A 59 -8.20 11.55 -1.98
N LYS A 60 -8.96 12.27 -1.13
CA LYS A 60 -10.41 12.06 -0.93
C LYS A 60 -10.70 10.59 -0.56
N ASP A 61 -11.48 9.90 -1.39
CA ASP A 61 -11.94 8.52 -1.25
C ASP A 61 -11.01 7.49 -1.95
N LYS A 62 -9.93 7.96 -2.60
CA LYS A 62 -9.07 7.10 -3.44
C LYS A 62 -7.70 6.87 -2.81
N LEU A 63 -7.23 5.63 -2.88
CA LEU A 63 -5.90 5.19 -2.45
C LEU A 63 -4.96 5.11 -3.65
N PHE A 64 -3.76 5.67 -3.47
CA PHE A 64 -2.66 5.65 -4.44
C PHE A 64 -1.45 4.99 -3.79
N ILE A 65 -0.85 4.03 -4.49
CA ILE A 65 0.27 3.22 -3.99
C ILE A 65 1.46 3.43 -4.94
N ALA A 66 2.66 3.61 -4.38
CA ALA A 66 3.90 3.68 -5.14
C ALA A 66 4.99 2.83 -4.50
N GLY A 67 5.85 2.25 -5.33
CA GLY A 67 7.10 1.60 -4.93
C GLY A 67 8.32 2.37 -5.44
N ASN A 68 9.50 2.05 -4.92
CA ASN A 68 10.75 2.62 -5.43
C ASN A 68 11.12 2.04 -6.80
N PHE A 69 11.95 2.77 -7.54
CA PHE A 69 12.57 2.25 -8.76
C PHE A 69 14.04 2.65 -8.83
N ASP A 70 14.93 1.76 -8.41
CA ASP A 70 16.38 1.89 -8.64
C ASP A 70 16.79 0.95 -9.79
N ARG A 71 17.10 -0.30 -9.45
CA ARG A 71 17.38 -1.37 -10.42
C ARG A 71 16.14 -2.13 -10.85
N ILE A 72 15.15 -2.16 -9.96
CA ILE A 72 13.92 -2.93 -10.06
C ILE A 72 12.76 -1.97 -9.84
N ASP A 73 11.77 -2.02 -10.72
CA ASP A 73 10.52 -1.29 -10.54
C ASP A 73 9.66 -2.04 -9.51
N GLU A 74 9.70 -1.60 -8.26
CA GLU A 74 8.90 -2.20 -7.19
C GLU A 74 7.40 -1.98 -7.42
N GLY A 75 7.02 -0.94 -8.19
CA GLY A 75 5.64 -0.69 -8.61
C GLY A 75 5.07 -1.85 -9.44
N GLU A 76 5.86 -2.42 -10.36
CA GLU A 76 5.46 -3.62 -11.11
C GLU A 76 5.32 -4.87 -10.21
N LEU A 77 6.18 -5.02 -9.19
CA LEU A 77 6.07 -6.14 -8.24
C LEU A 77 4.79 -6.02 -7.38
N ILE A 78 4.49 -4.83 -6.88
CA ILE A 78 3.26 -4.53 -6.12
C ILE A 78 2.03 -4.82 -6.99
N LYS A 79 2.07 -4.38 -8.25
CA LYS A 79 1.01 -4.60 -9.24
C LYS A 79 0.76 -6.08 -9.50
N SER A 80 1.81 -6.87 -9.70
CA SER A 80 1.69 -8.31 -9.91
C SER A 80 1.14 -9.05 -8.69
N TYR A 81 1.53 -8.63 -7.48
CA TYR A 81 0.95 -9.15 -6.23
C TYR A 81 -0.57 -8.89 -6.16
N LEU A 82 -1.01 -7.64 -6.36
CA LEU A 82 -2.43 -7.27 -6.29
C LEU A 82 -3.25 -7.95 -7.41
N ALA A 83 -2.69 -8.06 -8.61
CA ALA A 83 -3.31 -8.75 -9.73
C ALA A 83 -3.40 -10.27 -9.53
N SER A 84 -2.41 -10.86 -8.86
CA SER A 84 -2.43 -12.28 -8.48
C SER A 84 -3.57 -12.62 -7.53
N PHE A 85 -3.96 -11.67 -6.67
CA PHE A 85 -5.17 -11.81 -5.86
C PHE A 85 -6.46 -11.53 -6.66
N GLY A 86 -6.37 -10.69 -7.70
CA GLY A 86 -7.51 -10.26 -8.51
C GLY A 86 -8.15 -8.96 -8.01
N VAL A 87 -7.36 -8.05 -7.43
CA VAL A 87 -7.86 -6.76 -6.95
C VAL A 87 -8.32 -5.88 -8.11
N SER A 88 -9.63 -5.66 -8.21
CA SER A 88 -10.27 -4.73 -9.17
C SER A 88 -11.21 -3.72 -8.49
N SER A 89 -11.52 -3.95 -7.22
CA SER A 89 -12.39 -3.12 -6.38
C SER A 89 -11.80 -2.94 -4.99
N ARG A 90 -12.34 -1.98 -4.23
CA ARG A 90 -12.00 -1.82 -2.81
C ARG A 90 -12.25 -3.09 -1.99
N THR A 91 -13.38 -3.76 -2.18
CA THR A 91 -13.71 -4.98 -1.44
C THR A 91 -12.65 -6.06 -1.63
N GLU A 92 -12.18 -6.26 -2.86
CA GLU A 92 -11.12 -7.23 -3.15
C GLU A 92 -9.78 -6.78 -2.59
N PHE A 93 -9.49 -5.48 -2.57
CA PHE A 93 -8.29 -4.95 -1.92
C PHE A 93 -8.30 -5.20 -0.41
N GLU A 94 -9.41 -4.91 0.26
CA GLU A 94 -9.57 -5.13 1.71
C GLU A 94 -9.43 -6.62 2.05
N LEU A 95 -10.01 -7.51 1.24
CA LEU A 95 -9.82 -8.97 1.38
C LEU A 95 -8.36 -9.39 1.15
N CYS A 96 -7.69 -8.83 0.13
CA CYS A 96 -6.28 -9.10 -0.15
C CYS A 96 -5.40 -8.74 1.05
N MET A 97 -5.60 -7.54 1.60
CA MET A 97 -4.90 -7.05 2.78
C MET A 97 -5.17 -7.93 3.99
N ARG A 98 -6.43 -8.33 4.19
CA ARG A 98 -6.83 -9.21 5.29
C ARG A 98 -6.14 -10.57 5.21
N TYR A 99 -6.30 -11.33 4.13
CA TYR A 99 -5.66 -12.64 3.99
C TYR A 99 -4.14 -12.55 4.10
N SER A 100 -3.53 -11.55 3.47
CA SER A 100 -2.08 -11.37 3.53
C SER A 100 -1.62 -11.07 4.96
N HIS A 101 -2.31 -10.18 5.67
CA HIS A 101 -2.00 -9.85 7.05
C HIS A 101 -2.16 -11.05 7.98
N GLU A 102 -3.25 -11.81 7.83
CA GLU A 102 -3.53 -13.01 8.64
C GLU A 102 -2.43 -14.07 8.45
N LEU A 103 -2.00 -14.33 7.22
CA LEU A 103 -0.91 -15.27 6.94
C LEU A 103 0.44 -14.79 7.49
N LEU A 104 0.75 -13.49 7.38
CA LEU A 104 2.02 -12.91 7.84
C LEU A 104 2.12 -12.77 9.37
N SER A 105 0.99 -12.67 10.06
CA SER A 105 0.91 -12.50 11.52
C SER A 105 0.71 -13.81 12.29
N MET A 106 0.43 -14.92 11.59
CA MET A 106 0.21 -16.21 12.21
C MET A 106 1.50 -16.74 12.88
N ASP A 107 1.41 -17.07 14.17
CA ASP A 107 2.52 -17.59 14.95
C ASP A 107 2.82 -19.07 14.62
N SER A 108 4.02 -19.54 14.98
CA SER A 108 4.48 -20.90 14.69
C SER A 108 3.62 -21.97 15.37
N THR A 109 3.08 -21.70 16.56
CA THR A 109 2.23 -22.65 17.29
C THR A 109 0.91 -22.87 16.57
N ARG A 110 0.30 -21.79 16.04
CA ARG A 110 -0.89 -21.87 15.18
C ARG A 110 -0.56 -22.61 13.90
N TRP A 111 0.57 -22.31 13.25
CA TRP A 111 1.00 -23.06 12.07
C TRP A 111 1.21 -24.56 12.35
N ILE A 112 1.75 -24.93 13.51
CA ILE A 112 1.92 -26.32 13.94
C ILE A 112 0.57 -26.99 14.26
N ALA A 113 -0.34 -26.29 14.94
CA ALA A 113 -1.68 -26.81 15.22
C ALA A 113 -2.45 -27.08 13.92
N VAL A 114 -2.30 -26.18 12.95
CA VAL A 114 -2.82 -26.27 11.59
C VAL A 114 -2.23 -27.43 10.79
N ASP A 115 -0.91 -27.66 10.90
CA ASP A 115 -0.24 -28.80 10.25
C ASP A 115 -0.79 -30.14 10.78
N LYS A 116 -1.09 -30.19 12.10
CA LYS A 116 -1.61 -31.38 12.78
C LYS A 116 -3.12 -31.60 12.63
N SER A 117 -3.91 -30.58 12.31
CA SER A 117 -5.38 -30.70 12.25
C SER A 117 -5.93 -31.42 11.00
N LYS A 118 -5.06 -31.81 10.05
CA LYS A 118 -5.45 -32.38 8.75
C LYS A 118 -5.43 -33.92 8.65
N GLU A 119 -5.45 -34.63 9.77
CA GLU A 119 -5.70 -36.08 9.75
C GLU A 119 -7.21 -36.36 9.77
N THR A 120 -7.84 -36.33 8.59
CA THR A 120 -9.23 -36.79 8.44
C THR A 120 -9.29 -38.05 7.57
N ASN A 121 -10.04 -39.05 8.04
CA ASN A 121 -10.30 -40.33 7.34
C ASN A 121 -11.50 -40.24 6.40
N ASP A 122 -11.89 -39.04 5.96
CA ASP A 122 -13.11 -38.83 5.18
C ASP A 122 -12.85 -39.19 3.70
N ALA A 123 -13.46 -40.27 3.21
CA ALA A 123 -13.29 -40.78 1.85
C ALA A 123 -13.74 -39.80 0.75
N GLY A 124 -14.53 -38.76 1.10
CA GLY A 124 -14.88 -37.65 0.21
C GLY A 124 -13.81 -36.55 0.10
N TYR A 125 -12.85 -36.56 1.02
CA TYR A 125 -11.64 -35.74 1.03
C TYR A 125 -10.45 -36.64 0.66
N PRO A 126 -10.03 -36.72 -0.62
CA PRO A 126 -8.71 -37.26 -0.91
C PRO A 126 -7.71 -36.27 -0.31
N SER A 127 -7.36 -36.49 0.95
CA SER A 127 -6.44 -35.73 1.76
C SER A 127 -5.05 -35.84 1.14
N ARG A 128 -4.79 -35.06 0.09
CA ARG A 128 -3.45 -34.56 -0.13
C ARG A 128 -3.20 -33.60 1.02
N LYS A 129 -2.63 -34.14 2.11
CA LYS A 129 -2.02 -33.37 3.19
C LYS A 129 -1.24 -32.24 2.52
N VAL A 130 -1.74 -31.01 2.61
CA VAL A 130 -0.94 -29.87 2.17
C VAL A 130 0.12 -29.75 3.25
N ALA A 131 1.31 -30.28 2.97
CA ALA A 131 2.44 -30.19 3.86
C ALA A 131 2.81 -28.71 3.96
N VAL A 132 2.38 -28.06 5.05
CA VAL A 132 2.72 -26.69 5.35
C VAL A 132 3.94 -26.74 6.26
N ASP A 133 5.12 -26.48 5.71
CA ASP A 133 6.32 -26.37 6.53
C ASP A 133 6.28 -25.07 7.34
N SER A 134 5.86 -25.18 8.61
CA SER A 134 5.71 -24.07 9.56
C SER A 134 6.98 -23.23 9.71
N HIS A 135 8.17 -23.79 9.45
CA HIS A 135 9.44 -23.07 9.52
C HIS A 135 9.69 -22.16 8.30
N ARG A 136 9.02 -22.45 7.18
CA ARG A 136 9.15 -21.73 5.91
C ARG A 136 7.97 -20.80 5.63
N MET A 137 7.06 -20.66 6.59
CA MET A 137 5.89 -19.81 6.43
C MET A 137 6.29 -18.33 6.38
N PRO A 138 5.61 -17.56 5.52
CA PRO A 138 5.85 -16.13 5.41
C PRO A 138 5.51 -15.46 6.74
N LYS A 139 6.37 -14.52 7.15
CA LYS A 139 6.23 -13.75 8.37
C LYS A 139 6.72 -12.33 8.14
N TYR A 140 6.20 -11.39 8.91
CA TYR A 140 6.79 -10.06 8.97
C TYR A 140 8.26 -10.14 9.39
N SER A 141 9.09 -9.28 8.80
CA SER A 141 10.42 -9.02 9.36
C SER A 141 10.30 -8.41 10.76
N PRO A 142 11.34 -8.46 11.61
CA PRO A 142 11.31 -7.76 12.90
C PRO A 142 10.95 -6.28 12.78
N GLN A 143 11.44 -5.61 11.73
CA GLN A 143 11.11 -4.21 11.45
C GLN A 143 9.64 -4.03 11.07
N ASP A 144 9.11 -4.87 10.19
CA ASP A 144 7.70 -4.78 9.77
C ASP A 144 6.77 -5.09 10.97
N ASN A 145 7.12 -6.06 11.81
CA ASN A 145 6.40 -6.34 13.06
C ASN A 145 6.38 -5.15 14.00
N SER A 146 7.49 -4.39 14.11
CA SER A 146 7.55 -3.19 14.94
C SER A 146 6.57 -2.12 14.47
N VAL A 147 6.39 -1.98 13.15
CA VAL A 147 5.40 -1.07 12.55
C VAL A 147 3.98 -1.57 12.83
N ILE A 148 3.69 -2.85 12.53
CA ILE A 148 2.38 -3.46 12.73
C ILE A 148 1.92 -3.38 14.20
N GLN A 149 2.81 -3.65 15.15
CA GLN A 149 2.54 -3.53 16.57
C GLN A 149 2.47 -2.06 17.01
N GLY A 150 3.33 -1.21 16.45
CA GLY A 150 3.38 0.21 16.75
C GLY A 150 2.12 0.97 16.39
N PHE A 151 1.36 0.48 15.40
CA PHE A 151 0.12 1.06 14.92
C PHE A 151 -1.10 0.16 15.19
N ALA A 152 -1.03 -0.76 16.16
CA ALA A 152 -2.11 -1.70 16.43
C ALA A 152 -3.43 -1.02 16.84
N GLU A 153 -3.36 0.09 17.59
CA GLU A 153 -4.54 0.87 18.00
C GLU A 153 -5.23 1.61 16.85
N VAL A 154 -4.52 1.74 15.73
CA VAL A 154 -4.98 2.42 14.52
C VAL A 154 -5.01 1.46 13.34
N LYS A 155 -5.16 0.16 13.61
CA LYS A 155 -5.35 -0.86 12.58
C LYS A 155 -6.58 -0.55 11.74
N PRO A 156 -6.50 -0.68 10.39
CA PRO A 156 -7.66 -0.54 9.54
C PRO A 156 -8.82 -1.45 9.96
N ILE A 157 -10.03 -0.89 10.05
CA ILE A 157 -11.23 -1.58 10.57
C ILE A 157 -11.52 -2.89 9.81
N TYR A 158 -11.31 -2.90 8.49
CA TYR A 158 -11.59 -4.07 7.64
C TYR A 158 -10.65 -5.26 7.90
N LEU A 159 -9.53 -5.06 8.61
CA LEU A 159 -8.65 -6.16 9.03
C LEU A 159 -9.24 -6.95 10.22
N GLY A 160 -10.38 -6.53 10.78
CA GLY A 160 -11.12 -7.27 11.80
C GLY A 160 -10.33 -7.43 13.11
N ASN A 161 -10.63 -8.45 13.91
CA ASN A 161 -9.83 -8.85 15.08
C ASN A 161 -8.90 -10.01 14.71
N THR A 162 -8.09 -10.47 15.68
CA THR A 162 -7.30 -11.69 15.53
C THR A 162 -8.17 -12.83 14.98
N PRO A 163 -7.72 -13.56 13.94
CA PRO A 163 -8.53 -14.61 13.31
C PRO A 163 -8.97 -15.68 14.32
N THR A 164 -10.22 -16.12 14.21
CA THR A 164 -10.72 -17.28 14.94
C THR A 164 -10.17 -18.58 14.34
N HIS A 165 -10.23 -19.68 15.08
CA HIS A 165 -9.88 -21.00 14.56
C HIS A 165 -10.67 -21.32 13.28
N ASP A 166 -11.97 -21.07 13.27
CA ASP A 166 -12.84 -21.29 12.09
C ASP A 166 -12.39 -20.51 10.84
N GLN A 167 -11.86 -19.29 11.02
CA GLN A 167 -11.36 -18.49 9.89
C GLN A 167 -10.05 -19.05 9.34
N ILE A 168 -9.20 -19.55 10.22
CA ILE A 168 -7.96 -20.24 9.85
C ILE A 168 -8.31 -21.56 9.13
N ASP A 169 -9.26 -22.33 9.65
CA ASP A 169 -9.73 -23.57 9.02
C ASP A 169 -10.33 -23.28 7.64
N ALA A 170 -11.11 -22.21 7.48
CA ALA A 170 -11.63 -21.81 6.18
C ALA A 170 -10.52 -21.47 5.15
N ILE A 171 -9.42 -20.83 5.57
CA ILE A 171 -8.25 -20.58 4.73
C ILE A 171 -7.59 -21.90 4.33
N LEU A 172 -7.48 -22.83 5.27
CA LEU A 172 -6.83 -24.13 5.06
C LEU A 172 -7.64 -25.07 4.19
N ASP A 173 -8.96 -25.01 4.30
CA ASP A 173 -9.89 -25.66 3.40
C ASP A 173 -9.66 -25.17 1.98
N LEU A 174 -9.63 -23.85 1.78
CA LEU A 174 -9.38 -23.25 0.47
C LEU A 174 -8.01 -23.65 -0.10
N ILE A 175 -6.98 -23.77 0.75
CA ILE A 175 -5.65 -24.27 0.35
C ILE A 175 -5.71 -25.76 -0.04
N ALA A 176 -6.52 -26.57 0.64
CA ALA A 176 -6.66 -28.00 0.35
C ALA A 176 -7.49 -28.24 -0.93
N LYS A 177 -8.65 -27.59 -1.04
CA LYS A 177 -9.57 -27.70 -2.16
C LYS A 177 -10.48 -26.46 -2.24
N PRO A 178 -10.72 -25.88 -3.42
CA PRO A 178 -11.74 -24.84 -3.60
C PRO A 178 -13.12 -25.34 -3.14
N LYS A 179 -13.91 -24.52 -2.42
CA LYS A 179 -15.27 -24.91 -2.02
C LYS A 179 -16.19 -24.99 -3.25
N SER A 180 -17.24 -25.81 -3.17
CA SER A 180 -18.13 -26.11 -4.30
C SER A 180 -19.15 -25.00 -4.61
N THR A 181 -19.38 -24.07 -3.70
CA THR A 181 -20.51 -23.12 -3.76
C THR A 181 -20.21 -21.85 -4.58
N ASP A 182 -18.96 -21.40 -4.66
CA ASP A 182 -18.49 -20.35 -5.58
C ASP A 182 -17.16 -20.77 -6.21
N LEU A 183 -17.27 -21.70 -7.16
CA LEU A 183 -16.12 -22.35 -7.78
C LEU A 183 -15.13 -21.35 -8.39
N THR A 184 -15.55 -20.22 -8.96
CA THR A 184 -14.60 -19.35 -9.66
C THR A 184 -13.79 -18.48 -8.70
N ARG A 185 -14.43 -17.88 -7.70
CA ARG A 185 -13.74 -17.04 -6.71
C ARG A 185 -12.83 -17.89 -5.81
N ASP A 186 -13.35 -19.01 -5.33
CA ASP A 186 -12.61 -19.86 -4.39
C ASP A 186 -11.44 -20.57 -5.08
N LYS A 187 -11.53 -20.86 -6.39
CA LYS A 187 -10.38 -21.35 -7.17
C LYS A 187 -9.26 -20.32 -7.30
N LYS A 188 -9.59 -19.03 -7.48
CA LYS A 188 -8.62 -17.94 -7.56
C LYS A 188 -7.97 -17.68 -6.20
N LEU A 189 -8.78 -17.62 -5.14
CA LEU A 189 -8.29 -17.46 -3.78
C LEU A 189 -7.43 -18.65 -3.35
N SER A 190 -7.87 -19.88 -3.64
CA SER A 190 -7.08 -21.10 -3.42
C SER A 190 -5.73 -21.03 -4.13
N TRP A 191 -5.69 -20.62 -5.40
CA TRP A 191 -4.44 -20.44 -6.13
C TRP A 191 -3.53 -19.41 -5.45
N PHE A 192 -4.05 -18.23 -5.13
CA PHE A 192 -3.30 -17.16 -4.48
C PHE A 192 -2.71 -17.63 -3.15
N LEU A 193 -3.53 -18.19 -2.25
CA LEU A 193 -3.09 -18.66 -0.93
C LEU A 193 -2.00 -19.72 -1.05
N ARG A 194 -2.16 -20.65 -1.99
CA ARG A 194 -1.19 -21.72 -2.23
C ARG A 194 0.13 -21.18 -2.76
N HIS A 195 0.07 -20.24 -3.70
CA HIS A 195 1.25 -19.56 -4.21
C HIS A 195 1.96 -18.77 -3.11
N PHE A 196 1.22 -17.98 -2.32
CA PHE A 196 1.69 -17.21 -1.17
C PHE A 196 2.49 -18.10 -0.20
N LEU A 197 1.94 -19.27 0.14
CA LEU A 197 2.59 -20.24 1.04
C LEU A 197 3.67 -21.07 0.36
N GLY A 198 3.77 -21.05 -0.97
CA GLY A 198 4.74 -21.85 -1.74
C GLY A 198 4.44 -23.34 -1.73
N VAL A 199 3.16 -23.71 -1.63
CA VAL A 199 2.71 -25.10 -1.68
C VAL A 199 2.30 -25.46 -3.11
N SER A 200 2.63 -26.67 -3.55
CA SER A 200 2.47 -27.15 -4.94
C SER A 200 1.04 -26.99 -5.46
N GLU A 201 0.78 -26.33 -6.60
CA GLU A 201 -0.55 -26.07 -7.19
C GLU A 201 -1.51 -27.29 -7.14
N ALA A 202 -2.76 -27.12 -6.67
CA ALA A 202 -3.75 -28.18 -6.54
C ALA A 202 -4.50 -28.36 -7.85
N THR A 203 -4.97 -29.58 -8.10
CA THR A 203 -5.97 -29.86 -9.13
C THR A 203 -7.19 -28.97 -8.92
N GLY A 204 -7.44 -28.06 -9.86
CA GLY A 204 -8.62 -27.20 -9.86
C GLY A 204 -8.40 -25.76 -9.38
N ALA A 205 -7.27 -25.42 -8.74
CA ALA A 205 -6.92 -24.03 -8.49
C ALA A 205 -6.71 -23.30 -9.82
N THR A 206 -7.18 -22.07 -9.96
CA THR A 206 -7.08 -21.31 -11.21
C THR A 206 -6.45 -19.98 -10.91
N LYS A 207 -5.33 -19.70 -11.56
CA LYS A 207 -4.66 -18.41 -11.50
C LYS A 207 -5.66 -17.29 -11.78
N ALA A 208 -5.58 -16.20 -11.01
CA ALA A 208 -6.37 -15.03 -11.29
C ALA A 208 -6.06 -14.55 -12.72
N SER A 209 -7.07 -14.55 -13.59
CA SER A 209 -6.96 -14.19 -15.01
C SER A 209 -7.12 -12.69 -15.25
N GLY A 210 -6.92 -11.86 -14.23
CA GLY A 210 -6.95 -10.41 -14.38
C GLY A 210 -5.67 -9.94 -15.04
N GLN A 211 -5.78 -9.24 -16.18
CA GLN A 211 -4.69 -8.36 -16.57
C GLN A 211 -4.46 -7.40 -15.40
N PRO A 212 -3.22 -7.24 -14.91
CA PRO A 212 -2.97 -6.33 -13.82
C PRO A 212 -3.51 -4.94 -14.20
N SER A 213 -4.25 -4.31 -13.28
CA SER A 213 -4.69 -2.93 -13.45
C SER A 213 -3.50 -2.10 -13.92
N GLY A 214 -3.67 -1.38 -15.03
CA GLY A 214 -2.62 -0.51 -15.54
C GLY A 214 -2.23 0.51 -14.47
N PHE A 215 -1.02 1.06 -14.58
CA PHE A 215 -0.69 2.21 -13.75
C PHE A 215 -1.67 3.34 -14.02
N VAL A 216 -2.10 4.00 -12.96
CA VAL A 216 -2.99 5.15 -13.08
C VAL A 216 -2.27 6.27 -13.82
N LYS A 217 -2.96 6.86 -14.80
CA LYS A 217 -2.43 7.97 -15.60
C LYS A 217 -2.83 9.33 -15.03
N SER A 218 -4.04 9.41 -14.48
CA SER A 218 -4.62 10.63 -13.93
C SER A 218 -5.59 10.34 -12.80
N TYR A 219 -5.94 11.34 -11.99
CA TYR A 219 -6.99 11.22 -10.96
C TYR A 219 -8.38 11.06 -11.57
N ALA A 220 -8.60 11.58 -12.78
CA ALA A 220 -9.87 11.46 -13.48
C ALA A 220 -10.18 9.99 -13.85
N ASP A 221 -9.16 9.24 -14.26
CA ASP A 221 -9.27 7.84 -14.67
C ASP A 221 -9.09 6.85 -13.51
N SER A 222 -8.89 7.35 -12.30
CA SER A 222 -8.51 6.52 -11.16
C SER A 222 -9.71 5.83 -10.51
N GLY A 223 -9.55 4.56 -10.15
CA GLY A 223 -10.51 3.81 -9.34
C GLY A 223 -10.35 4.09 -7.84
N GLU A 224 -10.90 3.22 -7.00
CA GLU A 224 -10.75 3.33 -5.53
C GLU A 224 -9.32 3.02 -5.06
N VAL A 225 -8.64 2.09 -5.73
CA VAL A 225 -7.27 1.66 -5.42
C VAL A 225 -6.42 1.72 -6.68
N ASN A 226 -5.30 2.43 -6.60
CA ASN A 226 -4.51 2.80 -7.77
C ASN A 226 -3.03 2.60 -7.50
N ILE A 227 -2.29 2.21 -8.53
CA ILE A 227 -0.83 2.13 -8.49
C ILE A 227 -0.28 3.22 -9.39
N VAL A 228 0.55 4.10 -8.82
CA VAL A 228 1.25 5.15 -9.56
C VAL A 228 2.54 4.56 -10.11
N LYS A 229 2.82 4.82 -11.38
CA LYS A 229 4.04 4.34 -12.04
C LYS A 229 5.27 4.89 -11.32
N SER A 230 6.18 4.02 -10.92
CA SER A 230 7.44 4.42 -10.29
C SER A 230 8.32 5.19 -11.27
N ILE A 231 9.12 6.12 -10.72
CA ILE A 231 10.08 6.92 -11.49
C ILE A 231 11.48 6.51 -11.07
N LYS A 232 12.34 6.23 -12.05
CA LYS A 232 13.70 5.76 -11.80
C LYS A 232 14.48 6.76 -10.93
N ASP A 233 15.15 6.24 -9.92
CA ASP A 233 15.93 6.92 -8.88
C ASP A 233 15.14 7.88 -7.98
N VAL A 234 13.80 7.93 -8.08
CA VAL A 234 12.93 8.77 -7.24
C VAL A 234 12.28 7.90 -6.18
N HIS A 235 12.31 8.35 -4.93
CA HIS A 235 11.65 7.64 -3.84
C HIS A 235 10.12 7.70 -3.97
N ALA A 236 9.45 6.61 -3.58
CA ALA A 236 8.02 6.39 -3.79
C ALA A 236 7.13 7.53 -3.23
N GLU A 237 7.46 8.10 -2.09
CA GLU A 237 6.71 9.22 -1.50
C GLU A 237 6.78 10.48 -2.38
N LEU A 238 7.92 10.71 -3.03
CA LEU A 238 8.08 11.82 -3.96
C LEU A 238 7.35 11.57 -5.29
N VAL A 239 7.26 10.31 -5.73
CA VAL A 239 6.43 9.92 -6.89
C VAL A 239 4.96 10.24 -6.63
N LEU A 240 4.44 9.91 -5.45
CA LEU A 240 3.06 10.22 -5.06
C LEU A 240 2.80 11.74 -5.02
N LEU A 241 3.74 12.51 -4.48
CA LEU A 241 3.62 13.97 -4.41
C LEU A 241 3.78 14.63 -5.79
N SER A 242 4.57 14.05 -6.69
CA SER A 242 4.62 14.45 -8.09
C SER A 242 3.28 14.20 -8.80
N PHE A 243 2.67 13.03 -8.58
CA PHE A 243 1.34 12.73 -9.08
C PHE A 243 0.31 13.74 -8.56
N LEU A 244 0.23 13.97 -7.24
CA LEU A 244 -0.67 14.97 -6.65
C LEU A 244 -0.48 16.34 -7.30
N THR A 245 0.77 16.79 -7.46
CA THR A 245 1.07 18.08 -8.09
C THR A 245 0.51 18.19 -9.50
N LYS A 246 0.70 17.17 -10.35
CA LYS A 246 0.19 17.17 -11.72
C LYS A 246 -1.34 17.29 -11.75
N GLU A 247 -2.02 16.58 -10.85
CA GLU A 247 -3.48 16.59 -10.77
C GLU A 247 -4.04 17.91 -10.24
N VAL A 248 -3.38 18.48 -9.22
CA VAL A 248 -3.73 19.79 -8.66
C VAL A 248 -3.57 20.88 -9.71
N LEU A 249 -2.47 20.89 -10.47
CA LEU A 249 -2.28 21.86 -11.55
C LEU A 249 -3.30 21.70 -12.67
N ALA A 250 -3.64 20.47 -13.03
CA ALA A 250 -4.60 20.22 -14.09
C ALA A 250 -6.02 20.67 -13.70
N ASN A 251 -6.36 20.69 -12.40
CA ASN A 251 -7.67 21.13 -11.93
C ASN A 251 -7.64 21.69 -10.49
N PRO A 252 -7.12 22.91 -10.27
CA PRO A 252 -6.89 23.44 -8.92
C PRO A 252 -8.17 23.51 -8.07
N VAL A 253 -9.28 23.92 -8.69
CA VAL A 253 -10.60 24.06 -8.03
C VAL A 253 -11.07 22.73 -7.43
N LYS A 254 -10.81 21.60 -8.10
CA LYS A 254 -11.22 20.28 -7.62
C LYS A 254 -10.44 19.82 -6.39
N PHE A 255 -9.24 20.34 -6.16
CA PHE A 255 -8.37 19.95 -5.04
C PHE A 255 -8.27 21.02 -3.94
N ASN A 256 -8.73 22.24 -4.21
CA ASN A 256 -8.70 23.35 -3.26
C ASN A 256 -9.33 22.98 -1.91
N GLY A 257 -8.62 23.26 -0.81
CA GLY A 257 -9.11 23.01 0.55
C GLY A 257 -9.11 21.54 0.99
N HIS A 258 -8.70 20.60 0.14
CA HIS A 258 -8.70 19.19 0.50
C HIS A 258 -7.51 18.82 1.38
N THR A 259 -7.75 17.81 2.24
CA THR A 259 -6.71 17.17 3.02
C THR A 259 -6.24 15.89 2.31
N VAL A 260 -4.93 15.77 2.13
CA VAL A 260 -4.25 14.60 1.59
C VAL A 260 -3.50 13.91 2.72
N TYR A 261 -3.55 12.59 2.75
CA TYR A 261 -2.82 11.80 3.74
C TYR A 261 -1.71 11.03 3.03
N LEU A 262 -0.52 11.02 3.61
CA LEU A 262 0.64 10.32 3.07
C LEU A 262 1.25 9.45 4.17
N GLY A 263 1.55 8.19 3.89
CA GLY A 263 2.14 7.28 4.86
C GLY A 263 2.74 6.04 4.20
N GLY A 264 3.68 5.40 4.88
CA GLY A 264 4.41 4.26 4.34
C GLY A 264 5.09 3.41 5.40
N SER A 265 5.59 2.25 4.99
CA SER A 265 6.22 1.28 5.89
C SER A 265 7.50 1.82 6.55
N LYS A 266 8.15 2.81 5.94
CA LYS A 266 9.35 3.49 6.44
C LYS A 266 9.11 4.99 6.57
N ASN A 267 9.78 5.64 7.52
CA ASN A 267 9.88 7.10 7.53
C ASN A 267 10.64 7.55 6.28
N ALA A 268 10.31 8.72 5.73
CA ALA A 268 11.08 9.32 4.65
C ALA A 268 12.55 9.48 5.07
N CYS A 269 13.49 9.30 4.14
CA CYS A 269 14.89 9.60 4.42
C CYS A 269 15.07 11.10 4.74
N LEU A 270 16.21 11.49 5.33
CA LEU A 270 16.46 12.89 5.72
C LEU A 270 16.21 13.89 4.57
N TRP A 271 16.62 13.54 3.36
CA TRP A 271 16.47 14.36 2.16
C TRP A 271 15.01 14.48 1.71
N CYS A 272 14.31 13.35 1.62
CA CYS A 272 12.90 13.33 1.26
C CYS A 272 12.04 14.02 2.33
N LYS A 273 12.36 13.87 3.61
CA LYS A 273 11.70 14.59 4.69
C LYS A 273 11.83 16.10 4.52
N ALA A 274 13.05 16.61 4.32
CA ALA A 274 13.28 18.04 4.12
C ALA A 274 12.54 18.57 2.88
N TRP A 275 12.48 17.78 1.81
CA TRP A 275 11.67 18.11 0.63
C TRP A 275 10.18 18.18 0.97
N ILE A 276 9.63 17.15 1.63
CA ILE A 276 8.22 17.06 2.00
C ILE A 276 7.85 18.25 2.87
N ASP A 277 8.66 18.60 3.87
CA ASP A 277 8.37 19.72 4.77
C ASP A 277 8.24 21.06 4.00
N ASN A 278 9.05 21.29 2.96
CA ASN A 278 8.94 22.48 2.10
C ASN A 278 7.75 22.38 1.13
N TYR A 279 7.54 21.22 0.51
CA TYR A 279 6.41 20.97 -0.38
C TYR A 279 5.07 21.19 0.33
N ARG A 280 4.96 20.75 1.59
CA ARG A 280 3.77 20.95 2.43
C ARG A 280 3.42 22.41 2.65
N LYS A 281 4.43 23.27 2.84
CA LYS A 281 4.23 24.73 2.95
C LYS A 281 3.74 25.30 1.62
N TRP A 282 4.43 24.95 0.55
CA TRP A 282 4.11 25.41 -0.80
C TRP A 282 2.69 25.01 -1.22
N ILE A 283 2.33 23.74 -1.19
CA ILE A 283 1.01 23.30 -1.67
C ILE A 283 -0.15 23.84 -0.80
N LYS A 284 0.12 24.10 0.48
CA LYS A 284 -0.85 24.75 1.38
C LYS A 284 -1.06 26.21 0.98
N GLU A 285 0.02 26.96 0.74
CA GLU A 285 -0.06 28.37 0.36
C GLU A 285 -0.75 28.54 -1.00
N TRP A 286 -0.35 27.72 -1.98
CA TRP A 286 -0.76 27.88 -3.38
C TRP A 286 -2.13 27.27 -3.71
N PHE A 287 -2.53 26.22 -2.99
CA PHE A 287 -3.74 25.44 -3.31
C PHE A 287 -4.62 25.15 -2.10
N ASN A 288 -4.30 25.70 -0.93
CA ASN A 288 -5.00 25.42 0.34
C ASN A 288 -5.10 23.91 0.65
N ILE A 289 -4.12 23.11 0.20
CA ILE A 289 -4.10 21.66 0.44
C ILE A 289 -3.28 21.37 1.69
N LYS A 290 -3.87 20.63 2.63
CA LYS A 290 -3.16 20.13 3.80
C LYS A 290 -2.67 18.72 3.55
N ILE A 291 -1.37 18.49 3.64
CA ILE A 291 -0.81 17.13 3.65
C ILE A 291 -0.53 16.74 5.10
N LEU A 292 -0.98 15.54 5.47
CA LEU A 292 -0.86 14.99 6.80
C LEU A 292 -0.02 13.72 6.78
N LEU A 293 0.98 13.70 7.65
CA LEU A 293 1.91 12.59 7.84
C LEU A 293 1.56 11.76 9.08
N PRO A 294 2.08 10.53 9.21
CA PRO A 294 1.80 9.66 10.36
C PRO A 294 2.23 10.28 11.69
N SER A 295 3.34 11.01 11.69
CA SER A 295 3.86 11.71 12.87
C SER A 295 2.90 12.74 13.48
N GLU A 296 1.89 13.18 12.74
CA GLU A 296 0.90 14.17 13.20
C GLU A 296 -0.31 13.53 13.90
N TYR A 297 -0.42 12.20 13.86
CA TYR A 297 -1.51 11.42 14.46
C TYR A 297 -1.03 10.41 15.50
N THR A 298 0.28 10.29 15.69
CA THR A 298 0.90 9.41 16.67
C THR A 298 1.38 10.19 17.88
N SER A 299 1.28 9.58 19.06
CA SER A 299 2.16 9.97 20.16
C SER A 299 3.62 9.76 19.73
N GLY A 300 4.56 10.60 20.19
CA GLY A 300 5.94 10.61 19.68
C GLY A 300 6.61 9.23 19.65
N ILE A 301 6.23 8.31 20.54
CA ILE A 301 6.76 6.94 20.67
C ILE A 301 6.48 6.05 19.44
N GLU A 302 5.36 6.22 18.75
CA GLU A 302 4.98 5.34 17.63
C GLU A 302 5.69 5.73 16.32
N ALA A 303 6.03 7.01 16.14
CA ALA A 303 6.82 7.49 15.01
C ALA A 303 8.26 6.92 15.01
N PHE A 304 8.82 6.61 16.19
CA PHE A 304 10.14 5.99 16.34
C PHE A 304 10.16 4.49 16.02
N LYS A 305 9.00 3.82 15.95
CA LYS A 305 8.92 2.39 15.62
C LYS A 305 9.07 2.12 14.13
N ARG A 306 8.91 3.15 13.28
CA ARG A 306 9.13 3.05 11.84
C ARG A 306 10.63 3.13 11.54
N PRO A 307 11.19 2.18 10.77
CA PRO A 307 12.56 2.31 10.30
C PRO A 307 12.67 3.54 9.37
N ASN A 308 13.82 4.20 9.41
CA ASN A 308 14.11 5.31 8.50
C ASN A 308 14.46 4.79 7.12
N GLY A 309 13.92 5.45 6.09
CA GLY A 309 14.40 5.33 4.72
C GLY A 309 15.86 5.77 4.63
N SER A 310 16.58 5.18 3.69
CA SER A 310 18.01 5.42 3.45
C SER A 310 18.25 5.93 2.03
N GLY A 311 19.44 6.48 1.78
CA GLY A 311 19.84 6.96 0.46
C GLY A 311 19.30 8.35 0.13
N ALA A 312 19.78 8.89 -0.98
CA ALA A 312 19.37 10.18 -1.52
C ALA A 312 18.73 9.94 -2.90
N GLY A 313 17.40 9.82 -2.92
CA GLY A 313 16.66 9.79 -4.18
C GLY A 313 16.79 11.12 -4.94
N LYS A 314 16.54 11.08 -6.25
CA LYS A 314 16.37 12.27 -7.08
C LYS A 314 15.05 12.96 -6.72
N ARG A 315 15.01 14.29 -6.91
CA ARG A 315 13.75 15.04 -6.85
C ARG A 315 12.91 14.69 -8.10
N PRO A 316 11.58 14.63 -7.98
CA PRO A 316 10.72 14.30 -9.10
C PRO A 316 10.70 15.46 -10.09
N ILE A 317 11.06 15.19 -11.35
CA ILE A 317 10.99 16.18 -12.43
C ILE A 317 9.53 16.33 -12.86
N LEU A 318 9.06 17.57 -12.93
CA LEU A 318 7.72 17.89 -13.43
C LEU A 318 7.82 18.57 -14.79
N GLU A 319 7.66 17.79 -15.85
CA GLU A 319 7.58 18.29 -17.23
C GLU A 319 6.32 19.16 -17.38
N GLY A 320 6.44 20.29 -18.09
CA GLY A 320 5.31 21.18 -18.34
C GLY A 320 4.98 22.18 -17.23
N MET A 321 5.86 22.35 -16.23
CA MET A 321 5.84 23.49 -15.31
C MET A 321 6.92 24.53 -15.70
N PRO A 322 6.70 25.40 -16.71
CA PRO A 322 7.64 26.48 -16.99
C PRO A 322 7.58 27.64 -15.97
N TYR A 323 6.61 27.71 -15.06
CA TYR A 323 6.45 28.86 -14.14
C TYR A 323 6.15 28.51 -12.69
N SER A 324 6.99 29.04 -11.78
CA SER A 324 6.59 29.70 -10.52
C SER A 324 7.80 30.20 -9.70
N GLY A 325 8.77 30.84 -10.37
CA GLY A 325 9.98 31.34 -9.71
C GLY A 325 11.00 30.26 -9.33
N GLU A 326 12.16 30.70 -8.83
CA GLU A 326 13.29 29.82 -8.49
C GLU A 326 12.93 28.80 -7.40
N PHE A 327 11.94 29.08 -6.54
CA PHE A 327 11.46 28.16 -5.50
C PHE A 327 10.89 26.86 -6.08
N ALA A 328 9.97 26.94 -7.05
CA ALA A 328 9.37 25.74 -7.62
C ALA A 328 10.39 24.93 -8.44
N LYS A 329 11.31 25.59 -9.14
CA LYS A 329 12.43 24.92 -9.80
C LYS A 329 13.30 24.18 -8.79
N ALA A 330 13.66 24.82 -7.68
CA ALA A 330 14.42 24.17 -6.61
C ALA A 330 13.65 23.00 -6.00
N LEU A 331 12.33 23.11 -5.86
CA LEU A 331 11.51 22.02 -5.33
C LEU A 331 11.54 20.79 -6.25
N PHE A 332 11.37 20.91 -7.56
CA PHE A 332 11.22 19.73 -8.44
C PHE A 332 12.48 19.34 -9.23
N ASN A 333 13.38 20.29 -9.55
CA ASN A 333 14.50 20.09 -10.48
C ASN A 333 15.88 20.13 -9.80
N GLY A 334 16.12 19.25 -8.81
CA GLY A 334 17.39 19.17 -8.07
C GLY A 334 18.09 17.81 -8.13
N ALA A 335 19.41 17.80 -7.97
CA ALA A 335 20.22 16.58 -7.87
C ALA A 335 19.92 15.79 -6.57
N GLY A 336 20.10 14.46 -6.62
CA GLY A 336 20.02 13.62 -5.44
C GLY A 336 21.06 14.05 -4.39
N GLY A 337 20.62 14.24 -3.14
CA GLY A 337 21.49 14.67 -2.04
C GLY A 337 21.90 16.15 -2.08
N GLY A 338 21.38 16.94 -3.02
CA GLY A 338 21.55 18.39 -3.00
C GLY A 338 20.99 18.98 -1.71
N HIS A 339 21.78 19.81 -1.03
CA HIS A 339 21.37 20.47 0.21
C HIS A 339 20.01 21.12 0.01
N CYS A 340 19.02 20.77 0.85
CA CYS A 340 17.80 21.58 0.97
C CYS A 340 18.09 23.00 1.48
N ALA A 341 19.35 23.37 1.70
CA ALA A 341 19.82 24.74 1.93
C ALA A 341 19.33 25.71 0.84
N ASP A 342 19.29 25.23 -0.42
CA ASP A 342 18.74 25.98 -1.56
C ASP A 342 17.24 26.31 -1.36
N LEU A 343 16.50 25.52 -0.58
CA LEU A 343 15.08 25.74 -0.28
C LEU A 343 14.86 26.64 0.94
N THR A 344 15.73 26.57 1.96
CA THR A 344 15.66 27.46 3.13
C THR A 344 15.91 28.92 2.77
N ALA A 345 16.77 29.20 1.78
CA ALA A 345 17.03 30.56 1.29
C ALA A 345 15.84 31.17 0.52
N LEU A 346 14.91 30.33 0.05
CA LEU A 346 13.77 30.75 -0.77
C LEU A 346 12.46 30.82 0.03
N GLY A 347 12.47 30.46 1.32
CA GLY A 347 11.29 30.41 2.20
C GLY A 347 10.72 31.78 2.62
N ASP A 348 11.42 32.88 2.31
CA ASP A 348 11.09 34.23 2.77
C ASP A 348 10.55 35.17 1.67
N THR A 349 10.23 34.68 0.47
CA THR A 349 9.65 35.52 -0.61
C THR A 349 8.23 35.10 -1.00
N PRO A 350 7.21 35.39 -0.18
CA PRO A 350 5.86 35.50 -0.67
C PRO A 350 5.72 36.84 -1.40
N ASN A 351 5.41 36.87 -2.70
CA ASN A 351 4.53 37.90 -3.30
C ASN A 351 4.34 37.90 -4.82
N ASN A 352 5.09 37.16 -5.66
CA ASN A 352 5.05 37.44 -7.11
C ASN A 352 4.41 36.36 -8.00
N LEU A 353 3.22 35.86 -7.66
CA LEU A 353 2.59 34.82 -8.49
C LEU A 353 1.05 34.88 -8.57
N LEU A 354 0.44 35.98 -8.13
CA LEU A 354 -0.95 36.32 -8.53
C LEU A 354 -1.09 36.63 -10.03
N ALA A 355 -0.02 36.53 -10.83
CA ALA A 355 -0.06 36.64 -12.29
C ALA A 355 -0.60 35.36 -12.99
N TRP A 356 -1.47 34.59 -12.34
CA TRP A 356 -2.28 33.54 -12.99
C TRP A 356 -3.64 34.06 -13.46
N GLU A 357 -3.97 35.32 -13.14
CA GLU A 357 -5.12 36.04 -13.68
C GLU A 357 -4.67 37.36 -14.34
N GLU A 358 -3.95 37.28 -15.47
CA GLU A 358 -4.00 38.29 -16.55
C GLU A 358 -3.93 37.62 -17.92
#